data_AF-A0A5P9CBC4-F1
#
_entry.id   AF-A0A5P9CBC4-F1
#
_cell.length_a   1.000
_cell.length_b   1.000
_cell.length_c   1.000
_cell.angle_alpha   90.00
_cell.angle_beta   90.00
_cell.angle_gamma   90.00
#
_symmetry.space_group_name_H-M   'P 1'
#
loop_
_entity.id
_entity.type
_entity.pdbx_description
1 polymer ?
#
loop_
_entity_poly.entity_id
_entity_poly.type
_entity_poly.pdbx_seq_one_letter_code
_entity_poly.pdbx_strand_id
1 'polypeptide(L)'
;MSENTVNLALQSIGYKDRQTGHGFRHLLSTELNGRGYNRDWIERQLAHGDQDEIRDTYDHATYLEQRREMMQAWADSIDALRAGANVVSLKRKA
;
A
#
# COMPACT_ATOMS: atom_id res chain seq x y z
N MET A 1 -6.93 -16.90 -0.76
CA MET A 1 -6.45 -16.87 -2.16
C MET A 1 -4.97 -17.18 -2.16
N SER A 2 -4.47 -17.99 -3.11
CA SER A 2 -3.03 -18.29 -3.18
C SER A 2 -2.28 -17.15 -3.86
N GLU A 3 -0.99 -17.01 -3.53
CA GLU A 3 -0.10 -16.06 -4.21
C GLU A 3 -0.04 -16.32 -5.72
N ASN A 4 -0.06 -17.59 -6.12
CA ASN A 4 -0.02 -17.99 -7.53
C ASN A 4 -1.25 -17.48 -8.30
N THR A 5 -2.45 -17.51 -7.69
CA THR A 5 -3.66 -16.95 -8.32
C THR A 5 -3.53 -15.46 -8.59
N VAL A 6 -2.97 -14.69 -7.65
CA VAL A 6 -2.75 -13.24 -7.82
C VAL A 6 -1.70 -12.98 -8.90
N ASN A 7 -0.59 -13.74 -8.89
CA ASN A 7 0.47 -13.57 -9.87
C ASN A 7 -0.01 -13.93 -11.29
N LEU A 8 -0.85 -14.94 -11.48
CA LEU A 8 -1.46 -15.25 -12.77
C LEU A 8 -2.35 -14.12 -13.29
N ALA A 9 -3.15 -13.51 -12.41
CA ALA A 9 -3.97 -12.35 -12.76
C ALA A 9 -3.12 -11.12 -13.14
N LEU A 10 -2.02 -10.89 -12.44
CA LEU A 10 -1.07 -9.82 -12.79
C LEU A 10 -0.39 -10.08 -14.14
N GLN A 11 -0.02 -11.33 -14.42
CA GLN A 11 0.55 -11.71 -15.71
C GLN A 11 -0.44 -11.47 -16.85
N SER A 12 -1.73 -11.82 -16.67
CA SER A 12 -2.74 -11.66 -17.72
C SER A 12 -3.04 -10.20 -18.09
N ILE A 13 -2.84 -9.26 -17.16
CA ILE A 13 -3.01 -7.82 -17.41
C ILE A 13 -1.69 -7.11 -17.79
N GLY A 14 -0.62 -7.86 -18.08
CA GLY A 14 0.62 -7.33 -18.66
C GLY A 14 1.74 -7.01 -17.66
N TYR A 15 1.68 -7.50 -16.43
CA TYR A 15 2.76 -7.37 -15.43
C TYR A 15 3.74 -8.54 -15.40
N LYS A 16 3.63 -9.50 -16.33
CA LYS A 16 4.60 -10.60 -16.44
C LYS A 16 6.02 -10.05 -16.53
N ASP A 17 6.90 -10.55 -15.67
CA ASP A 17 8.32 -10.15 -15.51
C ASP A 17 8.54 -8.66 -15.18
N ARG A 18 7.48 -7.93 -14.80
CA ARG A 18 7.52 -6.51 -14.44
C ARG A 18 7.19 -6.27 -12.97
N GLN A 19 6.23 -7.02 -12.43
CA GLN A 19 5.86 -6.94 -11.02
C GLN A 19 5.14 -8.21 -10.53
N THR A 20 5.20 -8.48 -9.23
CA THR A 20 4.47 -9.57 -8.57
C THR A 20 3.57 -9.04 -7.45
N GLY A 21 2.65 -9.88 -6.96
CA GLY A 21 1.82 -9.52 -5.81
C GLY A 21 2.66 -9.24 -4.56
N HIS A 22 3.77 -9.95 -4.37
CA HIS A 22 4.73 -9.68 -3.31
C HIS A 22 5.47 -8.35 -3.52
N GLY A 23 5.91 -8.05 -4.75
CA GLY A 23 6.58 -6.78 -5.03
C GLY A 23 5.67 -5.55 -4.85
N PHE A 24 4.38 -5.67 -5.16
CA PHE A 24 3.41 -4.60 -4.81
C PHE A 24 3.24 -4.41 -3.31
N ARG A 25 3.25 -5.48 -2.50
CA ARG A 25 3.21 -5.37 -1.04
C ARG A 25 4.45 -4.65 -0.50
N HIS A 26 5.62 -4.96 -1.03
CA HIS A 26 6.85 -4.25 -0.66
C HIS A 26 6.78 -2.77 -1.01
N LEU A 27 6.34 -2.43 -2.22
CA LEU A 27 6.17 -1.04 -2.65
C LEU A 27 5.22 -0.27 -1.72
N LEU A 28 4.06 -0.86 -1.40
CA LEU A 28 3.10 -0.26 -0.47
C LEU A 28 3.73 -0.04 0.92
N SER A 29 4.42 -1.06 1.45
CA SER A 29 5.07 -0.97 2.76
C SER A 29 6.11 0.14 2.82
N THR A 30 6.99 0.21 1.82
CA THR A 30 8.02 1.25 1.73
C THR A 30 7.41 2.65 1.69
N GLU A 31 6.37 2.86 0.88
CA GLU A 31 5.70 4.15 0.77
C GLU A 31 5.04 4.57 2.09
N LEU A 32 4.24 3.68 2.70
CA LEU A 32 3.51 4.00 3.92
C LEU A 32 4.45 4.25 5.11
N ASN A 33 5.57 3.51 5.20
CA ASN A 33 6.62 3.79 6.16
C ASN A 33 7.28 5.15 5.88
N GLY A 34 7.55 5.47 4.61
CA GLY A 34 8.11 6.77 4.21
C GLY A 34 7.21 7.95 4.57
N ARG A 35 5.89 7.74 4.58
CA ARG A 35 4.89 8.74 5.04
C ARG A 35 4.74 8.82 6.56
N GLY A 36 5.43 7.95 7.31
CA GLY A 36 5.41 7.97 8.78
C GLY A 36 4.14 7.39 9.42
N TYR A 37 3.36 6.57 8.70
CA TYR A 37 2.22 5.89 9.29
C TYR A 37 2.66 4.93 10.40
N ASN A 38 1.76 4.65 11.34
CA ASN A 38 2.04 3.71 12.41
C ASN A 38 2.35 2.33 11.82
N ARG A 39 3.52 1.78 12.18
CA ARG A 39 3.98 0.46 11.74
C ARG A 39 2.94 -0.61 12.00
N ASP A 40 2.28 -0.58 13.15
CA ASP A 40 1.24 -1.54 13.49
C ASP A 40 0.13 -1.58 12.43
N TRP A 41 -0.30 -0.41 11.93
CA TRP A 41 -1.35 -0.31 10.92
C TRP A 41 -0.92 -0.93 9.59
N ILE A 42 0.34 -0.69 9.20
CA ILE A 42 0.94 -1.20 7.97
C ILE A 42 1.02 -2.74 8.03
N GLU A 43 1.55 -3.30 9.10
CA GLU A 43 1.68 -4.76 9.25
C GLU A 43 0.31 -5.46 9.22
N ARG A 44 -0.69 -4.91 9.94
CA ARG A 44 -2.06 -5.46 9.88
C ARG A 44 -2.67 -5.34 8.49
N GLN A 45 -2.37 -4.28 7.73
CA GLN A 45 -2.85 -4.13 6.35
C GLN A 45 -2.21 -5.13 5.38
N LEU A 46 -0.97 -5.53 5.64
CA LEU A 46 -0.25 -6.55 4.88
C LEU A 46 -0.67 -7.98 5.25
N ALA A 47 -1.60 -8.14 6.20
CA ALA A 47 -2.01 -9.40 6.79
C ALA A 47 -0.80 -10.20 7.33
N HIS A 48 0.22 -9.48 7.80
CA HIS A 48 1.26 -10.07 8.61
C HIS A 48 0.66 -10.34 9.99
N GLY A 49 0.89 -11.55 10.52
CA GLY A 49 0.45 -11.90 11.87
C GLY A 49 1.13 -10.99 12.89
N ASP A 50 0.43 -10.69 13.98
CA ASP A 50 1.04 -10.03 15.13
C ASP A 50 2.09 -10.95 15.74
N GLN A 51 3.27 -10.41 16.12
CA GLN A 51 4.26 -11.19 16.85
C GLN A 51 3.83 -11.44 18.31
N ASP A 52 2.92 -10.63 18.83
CA ASP A 52 2.32 -10.76 20.16
C ASP A 52 0.90 -11.35 20.07
N GLU A 53 0.79 -12.69 20.17
CA GLU A 53 -0.48 -13.45 20.19
C GLU A 53 -1.51 -12.90 21.21
N ILE A 54 -1.05 -12.23 22.27
CA ILE A 54 -1.90 -11.69 23.33
C ILE A 54 -2.69 -10.44 22.87
N ARG A 55 -2.11 -9.57 22.00
CA ARG A 55 -2.81 -8.38 21.45
C ARG A 55 -3.85 -8.78 20.40
N ASP A 56 -3.55 -9.81 19.61
CA ASP A 56 -4.41 -10.27 18.51
C ASP A 56 -5.73 -10.92 19.00
N THR A 57 -5.73 -11.44 20.24
CA THR A 57 -6.88 -12.18 20.81
C THR A 57 -8.04 -11.27 21.27
N TYR A 58 -7.80 -9.99 21.57
CA TYR A 58 -8.79 -9.15 22.26
C TYR A 58 -9.38 -7.99 21.45
N ASP A 59 -8.88 -7.69 20.24
CA ASP A 59 -9.41 -6.55 19.47
C ASP A 59 -9.28 -6.76 17.95
N HIS A 60 -10.22 -7.50 17.37
CA HIS A 60 -10.35 -7.68 15.91
C HIS A 60 -10.62 -6.38 15.14
N ALA A 61 -11.00 -5.29 15.82
CA ALA A 61 -11.25 -3.98 15.22
C ALA A 61 -10.07 -3.01 15.39
N THR A 62 -8.96 -3.44 16.00
CA THR A 62 -7.85 -2.54 16.31
C THR A 62 -7.42 -1.78 15.05
N TYR A 63 -7.45 -0.46 15.16
CA TYR A 63 -7.01 0.48 14.12
C TYR A 63 -7.79 0.45 12.81
N LEU A 64 -9.00 -0.13 12.74
CA LEU A 64 -9.74 -0.23 11.48
C LEU A 64 -9.99 1.13 10.81
N GLU A 65 -10.45 2.12 11.58
CA GLU A 65 -10.71 3.47 11.05
C GLU A 65 -9.42 4.13 10.54
N GLN A 66 -8.33 4.02 11.30
CA GLN A 66 -7.03 4.56 10.93
C GLN A 66 -6.45 3.88 9.69
N ARG A 67 -6.61 2.56 9.55
CA ARG A 67 -6.22 1.83 8.34
C ARG A 67 -7.07 2.23 7.14
N ARG A 68 -8.37 2.51 7.34
CA ARG A 68 -9.25 3.01 6.28
C ARG A 68 -8.75 4.36 5.77
N GLU A 69 -8.46 5.30 6.66
CA GLU A 69 -7.90 6.61 6.30
C GLU A 69 -6.55 6.48 5.59
N MET A 70 -5.65 5.65 6.12
CA MET A 70 -4.35 5.36 5.52
C MET A 70 -4.47 4.82 4.09
N MET A 71 -5.37 3.84 3.88
CA MET A 71 -5.58 3.24 2.57
C MET A 71 -6.30 4.17 1.60
N GLN A 72 -7.16 5.06 2.09
CA GLN A 72 -7.77 6.10 1.27
C GLN A 72 -6.71 7.10 0.80
N ALA A 73 -5.85 7.59 1.69
CA ALA A 73 -4.75 8.49 1.33
C ALA A 73 -3.75 7.84 0.35
N TRP A 74 -3.57 6.52 0.42
CA TRP A 74 -2.80 5.78 -0.58
C TRP A 74 -3.53 5.76 -1.94
N ALA A 75 -4.82 5.41 -1.97
CA ALA A 75 -5.62 5.40 -3.19
C ALA A 75 -5.64 6.78 -3.87
N ASP A 76 -5.89 7.84 -3.11
CA ASP A 76 -5.90 9.22 -3.59
C ASP A 76 -4.55 9.60 -4.23
N SER A 77 -3.44 9.11 -3.68
CA SER A 77 -2.12 9.37 -4.26
C SER A 77 -1.88 8.64 -5.58
N ILE A 78 -2.42 7.43 -5.76
CA ILE A 78 -2.37 6.72 -7.04
C ILE A 78 -3.24 7.45 -8.07
N ASP A 79 -4.44 7.89 -7.68
CA ASP A 79 -5.34 8.64 -8.56
C ASP A 79 -4.72 9.98 -8.98
N ALA A 80 -4.04 10.68 -8.07
CA ALA A 80 -3.29 11.89 -8.38
C ALA A 80 -2.14 11.62 -9.38
N LEU A 81 -1.39 10.52 -9.21
CA LEU A 81 -0.35 10.13 -10.16
C LEU A 81 -0.95 9.80 -11.55
N ARG A 82 -2.11 9.15 -11.58
CA ARG A 82 -2.83 8.80 -12.81
C ARG A 82 -3.39 10.03 -13.53
N ALA A 83 -3.92 11.01 -12.80
CA ALA A 83 -4.45 12.24 -13.36
C ALA A 83 -3.37 13.14 -13.99
N GLY A 84 -2.10 12.87 -13.69
CA GLY A 84 -0.95 13.67 -14.11
C GLY A 84 -0.51 14.61 -12.99
N ALA A 85 0.81 14.77 -12.82
CA ALA A 85 1.36 15.62 -11.78
C ALA A 85 0.92 17.09 -11.95
N ASN A 86 0.76 17.82 -10.85
CA ASN A 86 0.68 19.28 -10.85
C ASN A 86 2.03 19.84 -11.36
N VAL A 87 2.19 19.94 -12.68
CA VAL A 87 3.39 20.49 -13.31
C VAL A 87 3.43 21.99 -13.04
N VAL A 88 4.11 22.39 -11.97
CA VAL A 88 4.41 23.80 -11.72
C VAL A 88 5.44 24.24 -12.74
N SER A 89 5.04 25.12 -13.65
CA SER A 89 5.95 25.72 -14.63
C SER A 89 6.97 26.61 -13.91
N LEU A 90 8.22 26.16 -13.84
CA LEU A 90 9.33 26.99 -13.37
C LEU A 90 9.62 28.06 -14.43
N LYS A 91 9.14 29.29 -14.20
CA LYS A 91 9.52 30.43 -15.04
C LYS A 91 11.01 30.70 -14.85
N ARG A 92 11.80 30.52 -15.92
CA ARG A 92 13.19 30.99 -15.96
C ARG A 92 13.16 32.53 -15.89
N LYS A 93 13.82 33.10 -14.88
CA LYS A 93 14.14 34.54 -14.88
C LYS A 93 15.05 34.81 -16.07
N ALA A 94 14.65 35.77 -16.91
CA ALA A 94 15.48 36.34 -17.97
C ALA A 94 16.66 37.11 -17.39
#